data_AF-A0A058ZI27-F1
#
_entry.id   AF-A0A058ZI27-F1
#
_cell.length_a   1.000
_cell.length_b   1.000
_cell.length_c   1.000
_cell.angle_alpha   90.00
_cell.angle_beta   90.00
_cell.angle_gamma   90.00
#
_symmetry.space_group_name_H-M   'P 1'
#
loop_
_entity.id
_entity.type
_entity.pdbx_description
1 polymer ?
#
loop_
_entity_poly.entity_id
_entity_poly.type
_entity_poly.pdbx_seq_one_letter_code
_entity_poly.pdbx_strand_id
1 'polypeptide(L)'
;MSWKGFTKAVNRLPQRVLQKAGYAEETHDPDFEQIEILFKDFESAAKKLQEDTKAFQRAVQGLLNHQAAIGTSFEQVFAPVSSRVGAAAASSAEQSPQLASTSVNAQSIASYVGVSKDWNERQLQIMLDSLEAVVVKPCEELMEIVKAARSTIDKRNRKHVDYDRYYTALKKAQEKENSNPSDMLRAEQNYNEAKAQYDYYNELCKNEVPLLYDMRVAFMDPVIEMLVRFQFGFFNDITNLMYPMSNELDLGDPALEDTYKDSMAPVLESMVDIRIFNARIIDPSLPVAVPLPGTPGGPPGPTGGAGSPPGSPTGASSKADSFGPPPTGGASGFGAPPAAGAAGFSAPPAARSSPAIPSSIPPSLPRSPTARASDVICYAHAAYDYQSDTPGDLSFTSGQRIAIIKRTPSQEDWWTGRLDNGQSGIFPANYVVLE
;
A
#
# COMPACT_ATOMS: atom_id res chain seq x y z
N MET A 1 -0.15 -30.72 5.55
CA MET A 1 -1.47 -31.29 5.18
C MET A 1 -1.64 -32.66 5.83
N SER A 2 -2.87 -33.15 6.05
CA SER A 2 -3.10 -34.54 6.51
C SER A 2 -3.02 -35.53 5.35
N TRP A 3 -2.57 -36.77 5.61
CA TRP A 3 -2.51 -37.86 4.63
C TRP A 3 -3.86 -38.10 3.92
N LYS A 4 -4.97 -38.11 4.69
CA LYS A 4 -6.35 -38.23 4.15
C LYS A 4 -6.72 -37.06 3.21
N GLY A 5 -6.16 -35.87 3.45
CA GLY A 5 -6.32 -34.71 2.59
C GLY A 5 -5.57 -34.86 1.26
N PHE A 6 -4.35 -35.39 1.31
CA PHE A 6 -3.57 -35.73 0.11
C PHE A 6 -4.29 -36.80 -0.74
N THR A 7 -4.83 -37.86 -0.14
CA THR A 7 -5.61 -38.88 -0.88
C THR A 7 -6.85 -38.28 -1.55
N LYS A 8 -7.58 -37.39 -0.86
CA LYS A 8 -8.72 -36.68 -1.47
C LYS A 8 -8.30 -35.70 -2.58
N ALA A 9 -7.12 -35.08 -2.50
CA ALA A 9 -6.58 -34.23 -3.57
C ALA A 9 -6.23 -35.04 -4.83
N VAL A 10 -5.50 -36.14 -4.69
CA VAL A 10 -5.16 -37.06 -5.79
C VAL A 10 -6.43 -37.62 -6.46
N ASN A 11 -7.45 -37.97 -5.67
CA ASN A 11 -8.71 -38.50 -6.20
C ASN A 11 -9.58 -37.48 -6.97
N ARG A 12 -9.27 -36.17 -6.91
CA ARG A 12 -9.97 -35.09 -7.66
C ARG A 12 -9.26 -34.69 -8.94
N LEU A 13 -7.96 -35.00 -9.07
CA LEU A 13 -7.16 -34.66 -10.25
C LEU A 13 -7.77 -35.17 -11.57
N PRO A 14 -8.24 -36.44 -11.67
CA PRO A 14 -8.85 -36.95 -12.90
C PRO A 14 -10.09 -36.16 -13.33
N GLN A 15 -11.00 -35.84 -12.41
CA GLN A 15 -12.22 -35.08 -12.72
C GLN A 15 -11.86 -33.68 -13.23
N ARG A 16 -10.95 -32.96 -12.55
CA ARG A 16 -10.51 -31.62 -12.95
C ARG A 16 -9.81 -31.58 -14.31
N VAL A 17 -9.12 -32.66 -14.71
CA VAL A 17 -8.51 -32.77 -16.04
C VAL A 17 -9.57 -33.06 -17.10
N LEU A 18 -10.53 -33.94 -16.82
CA LEU A 18 -11.64 -34.25 -17.73
C LEU A 18 -12.55 -33.05 -17.97
N GLN A 19 -12.90 -32.30 -16.92
CA GLN A 19 -13.71 -31.07 -17.00
C GLN A 19 -13.00 -30.01 -17.86
N LYS A 20 -11.73 -29.70 -17.56
CA LYS A 20 -10.91 -28.78 -18.38
C LYS A 20 -10.67 -29.22 -19.83
N ALA A 21 -10.90 -30.48 -20.15
CA ALA A 21 -10.77 -31.03 -21.50
C ALA A 21 -12.13 -31.25 -22.20
N GLY A 22 -13.25 -30.87 -21.58
CA GLY A 22 -14.60 -31.02 -22.15
C GLY A 22 -15.16 -32.45 -22.15
N TYR A 23 -14.53 -33.38 -21.43
CA TYR A 23 -14.91 -34.81 -21.38
C TYR A 23 -15.68 -35.22 -20.11
N ALA A 24 -16.11 -34.26 -19.30
CA ALA A 24 -17.00 -34.48 -18.16
C ALA A 24 -18.00 -33.34 -18.02
N GLU A 25 -19.21 -33.66 -17.61
CA GLU A 25 -20.21 -32.68 -17.17
C GLU A 25 -19.66 -31.91 -15.95
N GLU A 26 -19.74 -30.58 -15.98
CA GLU A 26 -19.42 -29.68 -14.86
C GLU A 26 -20.65 -28.82 -14.60
N THR A 27 -21.07 -28.71 -13.33
CA THR A 27 -22.27 -27.96 -12.97
C THR A 27 -21.94 -26.45 -12.97
N HIS A 28 -22.54 -25.67 -13.87
CA HIS A 28 -22.30 -24.22 -13.94
C HIS A 28 -23.09 -23.50 -12.82
N ASP A 29 -22.49 -22.51 -12.16
CA ASP A 29 -23.14 -21.72 -11.11
C ASP A 29 -22.86 -20.22 -11.33
N PRO A 30 -23.53 -19.59 -12.32
CA PRO A 30 -23.18 -18.26 -12.79
C PRO A 30 -23.30 -17.17 -11.71
N ASP A 31 -24.27 -17.28 -10.78
CA ASP A 31 -24.37 -16.33 -9.66
C ASP A 31 -23.14 -16.43 -8.75
N PHE A 32 -22.66 -17.66 -8.48
CA PHE A 32 -21.46 -17.84 -7.67
C PHE A 32 -20.19 -17.36 -8.39
N GLU A 33 -20.09 -17.58 -9.69
CA GLU A 33 -18.94 -17.15 -10.48
C GLU A 33 -18.81 -15.61 -10.49
N GLN A 34 -19.91 -14.88 -10.58
CA GLN A 34 -19.90 -13.41 -10.44
C GLN A 34 -19.44 -12.98 -9.05
N ILE A 35 -19.87 -13.68 -7.99
CA ILE A 35 -19.43 -13.43 -6.61
C ILE A 35 -17.93 -13.74 -6.43
N GLU A 36 -17.41 -14.83 -7.02
CA GLU A 36 -15.98 -15.17 -6.94
C GLU A 36 -15.09 -14.17 -7.70
N ILE A 37 -15.57 -13.59 -8.81
CA ILE A 37 -14.90 -12.49 -9.51
C ILE A 37 -14.83 -11.25 -8.61
N LEU A 38 -15.97 -10.76 -8.11
CA LEU A 38 -16.03 -9.58 -7.24
C LEU A 38 -15.17 -9.74 -5.98
N PHE A 39 -15.18 -10.93 -5.36
CA PHE A 39 -14.35 -11.23 -4.20
C PHE A 39 -12.86 -11.29 -4.54
N LYS A 40 -12.48 -11.78 -5.72
CA LYS A 40 -11.07 -11.84 -6.15
C LYS A 40 -10.49 -10.45 -6.41
N ASP A 41 -11.26 -9.55 -7.01
CA ASP A 41 -10.85 -8.17 -7.22
C ASP A 41 -10.74 -7.42 -5.88
N PHE A 42 -11.66 -7.68 -4.95
CA PHE A 42 -11.60 -7.19 -3.57
C PHE A 42 -10.39 -7.71 -2.79
N GLU A 43 -10.08 -9.01 -2.85
CA GLU A 43 -8.89 -9.60 -2.23
C GLU A 43 -7.60 -8.97 -2.77
N SER A 44 -7.53 -8.76 -4.09
CA SER A 44 -6.39 -8.10 -4.74
C SER A 44 -6.21 -6.65 -4.26
N ALA A 45 -7.31 -5.89 -4.17
CA ALA A 45 -7.32 -4.53 -3.68
C ALA A 45 -6.95 -4.42 -2.19
N ALA A 46 -7.55 -5.26 -1.33
CA ALA A 46 -7.28 -5.28 0.10
C ALA A 46 -5.82 -5.68 0.40
N LYS A 47 -5.28 -6.68 -0.31
CA LYS A 47 -3.87 -7.05 -0.22
C LYS A 47 -2.96 -5.89 -0.61
N LYS A 48 -3.24 -5.24 -1.75
CA LYS A 48 -2.44 -4.11 -2.22
C LYS A 48 -2.49 -2.95 -1.22
N LEU A 49 -3.64 -2.64 -0.65
CA LEU A 49 -3.77 -1.60 0.39
C LEU A 49 -2.91 -1.90 1.62
N GLN A 50 -2.88 -3.16 2.08
CA GLN A 50 -1.99 -3.58 3.19
C GLN A 50 -0.50 -3.41 2.83
N GLU A 51 -0.10 -3.76 1.61
CA GLU A 51 1.28 -3.63 1.13
C GLU A 51 1.70 -2.15 0.98
N ASP A 52 0.82 -1.33 0.39
CA ASP A 52 1.06 0.11 0.14
C ASP A 52 1.06 0.94 1.44
N THR A 53 0.14 0.68 2.38
CA THR A 53 0.11 1.39 3.68
C THR A 53 1.40 1.12 4.48
N LYS A 54 1.85 -0.14 4.50
CA LYS A 54 3.14 -0.50 5.12
C LYS A 54 4.33 0.09 4.37
N ALA A 55 4.24 0.29 3.06
CA ALA A 55 5.29 0.96 2.28
C ALA A 55 5.35 2.46 2.63
N PHE A 56 4.19 3.12 2.72
CA PHE A 56 4.06 4.53 3.11
C PHE A 56 4.64 4.80 4.51
N GLN A 57 4.26 4.01 5.53
CA GLN A 57 4.82 4.11 6.88
C GLN A 57 6.36 4.03 6.91
N ARG A 58 6.94 3.03 6.22
CA ARG A 58 8.40 2.88 6.08
C ARG A 58 9.04 4.02 5.30
N ALA A 59 8.37 4.56 4.28
CA ALA A 59 8.86 5.70 3.50
C ALA A 59 8.88 7.00 4.33
N VAL A 60 7.86 7.25 5.15
CA VAL A 60 7.82 8.37 6.10
C VAL A 60 8.97 8.27 7.11
N GLN A 61 9.15 7.10 7.73
CA GLN A 61 10.27 6.87 8.65
C GLN A 61 11.63 7.04 7.97
N GLY A 62 11.79 6.52 6.75
CA GLY A 62 13.01 6.64 5.96
C GLY A 62 13.36 8.09 5.60
N LEU A 63 12.40 8.85 5.06
CA LEU A 63 12.54 10.26 4.70
C LEU A 63 13.13 11.08 5.86
N LEU A 64 12.56 10.92 7.04
CA LEU A 64 12.91 11.69 8.23
C LEU A 64 14.25 11.27 8.85
N ASN A 65 14.57 9.97 8.83
CA ASN A 65 15.90 9.48 9.19
C ASN A 65 16.97 10.05 8.25
N HIS A 66 16.68 10.12 6.94
CA HIS A 66 17.59 10.72 5.96
C HIS A 66 17.69 12.25 6.12
N GLN A 67 16.61 12.95 6.47
CA GLN A 67 16.62 14.38 6.79
C GLN A 67 17.60 14.70 7.94
N ALA A 68 17.52 13.98 9.06
CA ALA A 68 18.44 14.16 10.18
C ALA A 68 19.90 13.76 9.83
N ALA A 69 20.10 12.74 8.99
CA ALA A 69 21.41 12.33 8.51
C ALA A 69 22.06 13.36 7.57
N ILE A 70 21.27 14.04 6.73
CA ILE A 70 21.71 15.16 5.89
C ILE A 70 22.18 16.32 6.78
N GLY A 71 21.41 16.70 7.80
CA GLY A 71 21.82 17.73 8.77
C GLY A 71 23.14 17.37 9.46
N THR A 72 23.25 16.14 9.96
CA THR A 72 24.48 15.62 10.60
C THR A 72 25.69 15.69 9.64
N SER A 73 25.46 15.47 8.34
CA SER A 73 26.50 15.55 7.30
C SER A 73 26.94 17.01 7.04
N PHE A 74 26.01 17.96 7.01
CA PHE A 74 26.33 19.39 6.93
C PHE A 74 27.14 19.86 8.14
N GLU A 75 26.77 19.44 9.35
CA GLU A 75 27.52 19.77 10.58
C GLU A 75 28.97 19.26 10.49
N GLN A 76 29.19 18.01 10.07
CA GLN A 76 30.53 17.43 9.93
C GLN A 76 31.39 18.14 8.88
N VAL A 77 30.79 18.55 7.76
CA VAL A 77 31.50 19.31 6.70
C VAL A 77 31.84 20.72 7.16
N PHE A 78 30.96 21.37 7.92
CA PHE A 78 31.09 22.80 8.25
C PHE A 78 31.86 23.06 9.56
N ALA A 79 31.84 22.14 10.53
CA ALA A 79 32.49 22.33 11.84
C ALA A 79 33.99 22.73 11.80
N PRO A 80 34.85 22.19 10.88
CA PRO A 80 36.23 22.65 10.76
C PRO A 80 36.37 24.10 10.29
N VAL A 81 35.38 24.60 9.53
CA VAL A 81 35.32 26.00 9.06
C VAL A 81 34.87 26.90 10.20
N SER A 82 33.77 26.55 10.88
CA SER A 82 33.24 27.28 12.04
C SER A 82 34.27 27.43 13.16
N SER A 83 35.01 26.35 13.46
CA SER A 83 36.07 26.34 14.47
C SER A 83 37.20 27.33 14.14
N ARG A 84 37.64 27.37 12.88
CA ARG A 84 38.66 28.33 12.40
C ARG A 84 38.14 29.78 12.40
N VAL A 85 36.89 30.00 12.01
CA VAL A 85 36.26 31.33 12.03
C VAL A 85 36.09 31.84 13.46
N GLY A 86 35.70 30.99 14.41
CA GLY A 86 35.66 31.34 15.84
C GLY A 86 37.02 31.73 16.40
N ALA A 87 38.08 30.97 16.08
CA ALA A 87 39.45 31.30 16.49
C ALA A 87 39.97 32.60 15.84
N ALA A 88 39.61 32.86 14.59
CA ALA A 88 39.96 34.11 13.89
C ALA A 88 39.21 35.32 14.45
N ALA A 89 37.91 35.20 14.73
CA ALA A 89 37.11 36.27 15.34
C ALA A 89 37.56 36.60 16.77
N ALA A 90 38.05 35.59 17.51
CA ALA A 90 38.65 35.78 18.84
C ALA A 90 40.04 36.46 18.82
N SER A 91 40.66 36.64 17.64
CA SER A 91 42.00 37.22 17.48
C SER A 91 42.07 38.45 16.57
N SER A 92 41.03 38.72 15.77
CA SER A 92 40.92 39.88 14.86
C SER A 92 39.56 40.56 15.01
N ALA A 93 39.56 41.81 15.49
CA ALA A 93 38.33 42.52 15.90
C ALA A 93 37.52 43.18 14.76
N GLU A 94 37.95 43.05 13.49
CA GLU A 94 37.42 43.85 12.38
C GLU A 94 36.77 42.99 11.27
N GLN A 95 35.44 42.97 11.31
CA GLN A 95 34.53 43.12 10.16
C GLN A 95 35.00 42.58 8.80
N SER A 96 35.02 41.26 8.62
CA SER A 96 34.96 40.64 7.29
C SER A 96 33.58 40.02 7.07
N PRO A 97 32.81 40.42 6.04
CA PRO A 97 31.44 39.93 5.82
C PRO A 97 31.40 38.41 5.57
N GLN A 98 32.50 37.83 5.08
CA GLN A 98 32.63 36.40 4.79
C GLN A 98 32.82 35.55 6.08
N LEU A 99 33.34 36.15 7.16
CA LEU A 99 33.30 35.51 8.50
C LEU A 99 31.88 35.58 9.09
N ALA A 100 31.17 36.70 8.89
CA ALA A 100 29.81 36.88 9.37
C ALA A 100 28.83 35.88 8.74
N SER A 101 28.79 35.77 7.40
CA SER A 101 27.94 34.80 6.70
C SER A 101 28.28 33.35 7.07
N THR A 102 29.57 33.03 7.26
CA THR A 102 30.00 31.73 7.75
C THR A 102 29.47 31.43 9.16
N SER A 103 29.45 32.43 10.06
CA SER A 103 28.90 32.23 11.41
C SER A 103 27.38 32.00 11.41
N VAL A 104 26.63 32.72 10.55
CA VAL A 104 25.19 32.52 10.37
C VAL A 104 24.90 31.12 9.83
N ASN A 105 25.58 30.71 8.75
CA ASN A 105 25.41 29.38 8.17
C ASN A 105 25.68 28.25 9.19
N ALA A 106 26.70 28.39 10.02
CA ALA A 106 27.01 27.44 11.09
C ALA A 106 25.86 27.33 12.11
N GLN A 107 25.25 28.46 12.50
CA GLN A 107 24.14 28.52 13.43
C GLN A 107 22.85 27.95 12.80
N SER A 108 22.57 28.24 11.54
CA SER A 108 21.44 27.67 10.78
C SER A 108 21.55 26.14 10.65
N ILE A 109 22.75 25.61 10.36
CA ILE A 109 23.00 24.16 10.31
C ILE A 109 22.75 23.52 11.69
N ALA A 110 23.28 24.11 12.77
CA ALA A 110 23.07 23.62 14.13
C ALA A 110 21.58 23.65 14.55
N SER A 111 20.86 24.72 14.17
CA SER A 111 19.41 24.85 14.37
C SER A 111 18.67 23.71 13.66
N TYR A 112 18.92 23.52 12.35
CA TYR A 112 18.30 22.46 11.54
C TYR A 112 18.59 21.04 12.06
N VAL A 113 19.82 20.76 12.52
CA VAL A 113 20.21 19.49 13.13
C VAL A 113 19.45 19.26 14.42
N GLY A 114 19.47 20.23 15.35
CA GLY A 114 18.78 20.13 16.63
C GLY A 114 17.28 19.93 16.44
N VAL A 115 16.65 20.76 15.62
CA VAL A 115 15.21 20.75 15.31
C VAL A 115 14.77 19.43 14.65
N SER A 116 15.48 18.97 13.60
CA SER A 116 15.15 17.72 12.91
C SER A 116 15.35 16.50 13.82
N LYS A 117 16.37 16.51 14.68
CA LYS A 117 16.66 15.43 15.61
C LYS A 117 15.66 15.37 16.77
N ASP A 118 15.42 16.49 17.46
CA ASP A 118 14.49 16.58 18.59
C ASP A 118 13.08 16.12 18.18
N TRP A 119 12.63 16.47 16.98
CA TRP A 119 11.33 16.06 16.48
C TRP A 119 11.31 14.57 16.07
N ASN A 120 12.38 14.03 15.48
CA ASN A 120 12.51 12.59 15.24
C ASN A 120 12.54 11.77 16.55
N GLU A 121 13.18 12.27 17.60
CA GLU A 121 13.23 11.58 18.89
C GLU A 121 11.93 11.67 19.69
N ARG A 122 11.12 12.74 19.50
CA ARG A 122 9.89 12.98 20.29
C ARG A 122 8.58 12.65 19.58
N GLN A 123 8.46 12.90 18.27
CA GLN A 123 7.18 12.85 17.55
C GLN A 123 7.07 11.69 16.54
N LEU A 124 8.18 11.32 15.89
CA LEU A 124 8.16 10.30 14.83
C LEU A 124 7.57 8.96 15.32
N GLN A 125 7.98 8.47 16.48
CA GLN A 125 7.44 7.20 17.01
C GLN A 125 5.95 7.31 17.36
N ILE A 126 5.53 8.40 18.02
CA ILE A 126 4.11 8.64 18.37
C ILE A 126 3.23 8.65 17.10
N MET A 127 3.72 9.26 16.02
CA MET A 127 3.03 9.28 14.73
C MET A 127 3.05 7.92 14.02
N LEU A 128 4.15 7.17 14.07
CA LEU A 128 4.22 5.81 13.48
C LEU A 128 3.32 4.82 14.23
N ASP A 129 3.26 4.89 15.56
CA ASP A 129 2.35 4.10 16.41
C ASP A 129 0.88 4.44 16.12
N SER A 130 0.56 5.72 15.90
CA SER A 130 -0.78 6.17 15.50
C SER A 130 -1.18 5.65 14.12
N LEU A 131 -0.28 5.77 13.12
CA LEU A 131 -0.49 5.24 11.77
C LEU A 131 -0.61 3.71 11.77
N GLU A 132 0.18 3.03 12.60
CA GLU A 132 0.11 1.57 12.80
C GLU A 132 -1.26 1.17 13.36
N ALA A 133 -1.65 1.78 14.49
CA ALA A 133 -2.87 1.40 15.22
C ALA A 133 -4.16 1.70 14.45
N VAL A 134 -4.18 2.77 13.65
CA VAL A 134 -5.42 3.31 13.03
C VAL A 134 -5.53 3.02 11.53
N VAL A 135 -4.43 2.73 10.83
CA VAL A 135 -4.45 2.47 9.37
C VAL A 135 -3.82 1.12 9.01
N VAL A 136 -2.60 0.80 9.48
CA VAL A 136 -1.93 -0.47 9.13
C VAL A 136 -2.66 -1.67 9.72
N LYS A 137 -2.89 -1.66 11.04
CA LYS A 137 -3.49 -2.78 11.78
C LYS A 137 -4.92 -3.12 11.32
N PRO A 138 -5.84 -2.16 11.08
CA PRO A 138 -7.13 -2.47 10.48
C PRO A 138 -7.02 -3.12 9.10
N CYS A 139 -6.04 -2.72 8.26
CA CYS A 139 -5.79 -3.36 6.97
C CYS A 139 -5.21 -4.79 7.11
N GLU A 140 -4.50 -5.09 8.20
CA GLU A 140 -4.12 -6.47 8.55
C GLU A 140 -5.33 -7.31 8.95
N GLU A 141 -6.16 -6.79 9.84
CA GLU A 141 -7.36 -7.48 10.35
C GLU A 141 -8.36 -7.75 9.22
N LEU A 142 -8.54 -6.79 8.31
CA LEU A 142 -9.27 -7.01 7.05
C LEU A 142 -8.68 -8.17 6.23
N MET A 143 -7.35 -8.22 6.09
CA MET A 143 -6.71 -9.28 5.31
C MET A 143 -6.81 -10.67 5.97
N GLU A 144 -6.92 -10.78 7.30
CA GLU A 144 -7.26 -12.06 7.95
C GLU A 144 -8.72 -12.48 7.68
N ILE A 145 -9.67 -11.54 7.67
CA ILE A 145 -11.07 -11.81 7.27
C ILE A 145 -11.13 -12.27 5.80
N VAL A 146 -10.42 -11.58 4.89
CA VAL A 146 -10.32 -11.96 3.48
C VAL A 146 -9.69 -13.35 3.31
N LYS A 147 -8.61 -13.68 4.03
CA LYS A 147 -8.02 -15.03 4.03
C LYS A 147 -9.01 -16.11 4.51
N ALA A 148 -9.83 -15.80 5.51
CA ALA A 148 -10.86 -16.71 6.00
C ALA A 148 -11.97 -16.95 4.95
N ALA A 149 -12.44 -15.89 4.31
CA ALA A 149 -13.43 -15.96 3.22
C ALA A 149 -12.88 -16.74 2.02
N ARG A 150 -11.66 -16.41 1.55
CA ARG A 150 -10.95 -17.16 0.49
C ARG A 150 -10.86 -18.63 0.86
N SER A 151 -10.44 -18.98 2.07
CA SER A 151 -10.35 -20.37 2.55
C SER A 151 -11.70 -21.12 2.49
N THR A 152 -12.83 -20.42 2.67
CA THR A 152 -14.17 -21.00 2.59
C THR A 152 -14.70 -21.11 1.15
N ILE A 153 -14.46 -20.13 0.28
CA ILE A 153 -14.66 -20.24 -1.19
C ILE A 153 -13.89 -21.45 -1.73
N ASP A 154 -12.64 -21.59 -1.28
CA ASP A 154 -11.76 -22.69 -1.64
C ASP A 154 -12.31 -24.05 -1.11
N LYS A 155 -13.06 -24.08 0.01
CA LYS A 155 -13.81 -25.27 0.47
C LYS A 155 -14.99 -25.55 -0.47
N ARG A 156 -15.81 -24.56 -0.82
CA ARG A 156 -16.91 -24.64 -1.80
C ARG A 156 -16.41 -25.22 -3.13
N ASN A 157 -15.36 -24.66 -3.71
CA ASN A 157 -14.77 -25.11 -4.99
C ASN A 157 -14.06 -26.47 -4.90
N ARG A 158 -13.75 -26.96 -3.70
CA ARG A 158 -13.32 -28.36 -3.45
C ARG A 158 -14.49 -29.31 -3.20
N LYS A 159 -15.68 -28.81 -2.90
CA LYS A 159 -16.93 -29.59 -2.72
C LYS A 159 -17.73 -29.71 -4.01
N HIS A 160 -17.74 -28.68 -4.84
CA HIS A 160 -18.27 -28.74 -6.19
C HIS A 160 -17.70 -29.93 -6.99
N VAL A 161 -16.37 -30.05 -7.01
CA VAL A 161 -15.65 -31.16 -7.66
C VAL A 161 -15.84 -32.52 -6.95
N ASP A 162 -16.17 -32.55 -5.64
CA ASP A 162 -16.62 -33.79 -5.00
C ASP A 162 -18.02 -34.17 -5.52
N TYR A 163 -18.94 -33.21 -5.59
CA TYR A 163 -20.32 -33.38 -6.05
C TYR A 163 -20.40 -33.88 -7.51
N ASP A 164 -19.80 -33.18 -8.48
CA ASP A 164 -19.80 -33.59 -9.90
C ASP A 164 -19.25 -35.02 -10.08
N ARG A 165 -18.19 -35.35 -9.34
CA ARG A 165 -17.52 -36.65 -9.35
C ARG A 165 -18.42 -37.77 -8.81
N TYR A 166 -19.15 -37.51 -7.72
CA TYR A 166 -20.07 -38.50 -7.15
C TYR A 166 -21.40 -38.59 -7.92
N TYR A 167 -21.88 -37.49 -8.51
CA TYR A 167 -22.99 -37.49 -9.48
C TYR A 167 -22.66 -38.36 -10.70
N THR A 168 -21.49 -38.14 -11.31
CA THR A 168 -20.97 -38.94 -12.42
C THR A 168 -20.85 -40.43 -12.05
N ALA A 169 -20.46 -40.73 -10.80
CA ALA A 169 -20.34 -42.10 -10.30
C ALA A 169 -21.72 -42.76 -10.06
N LEU A 170 -22.71 -42.02 -9.56
CA LEU A 170 -24.08 -42.51 -9.35
C LEU A 170 -24.77 -42.80 -10.68
N LYS A 171 -24.71 -41.85 -11.64
CA LYS A 171 -25.22 -42.00 -13.01
C LYS A 171 -24.70 -43.29 -13.67
N LYS A 172 -23.39 -43.51 -13.64
CA LYS A 172 -22.73 -44.74 -14.15
C LYS A 172 -23.05 -46.01 -13.36
N ALA A 173 -23.45 -45.91 -12.09
CA ALA A 173 -23.87 -47.04 -11.28
C ALA A 173 -25.34 -47.45 -11.54
N GLN A 174 -26.17 -46.50 -11.98
CA GLN A 174 -27.57 -46.69 -12.37
C GLN A 174 -27.69 -47.19 -13.84
N GLU A 175 -26.87 -46.67 -14.75
CA GLU A 175 -26.81 -47.08 -16.17
C GLU A 175 -26.31 -48.53 -16.37
N LYS A 176 -25.73 -49.15 -15.33
CA LYS A 176 -25.12 -50.48 -15.42
C LYS A 176 -26.13 -51.58 -15.10
N GLU A 177 -26.63 -52.25 -16.14
CA GLU A 177 -27.62 -53.34 -16.07
C GLU A 177 -27.29 -54.47 -15.06
N ASN A 178 -25.99 -54.78 -14.86
CA ASN A 178 -25.50 -55.73 -13.85
C ASN A 178 -24.76 -55.01 -12.69
N SER A 179 -25.41 -54.03 -12.05
CA SER A 179 -24.91 -53.32 -10.87
C SER A 179 -25.37 -54.00 -9.58
N ASN A 180 -24.48 -54.19 -8.60
CA ASN A 180 -24.87 -54.78 -7.31
C ASN A 180 -25.71 -53.77 -6.50
N PRO A 181 -26.81 -54.19 -5.83
CA PRO A 181 -27.61 -53.28 -5.01
C PRO A 181 -26.80 -52.55 -3.92
N SER A 182 -25.79 -53.21 -3.35
CA SER A 182 -24.88 -52.62 -2.35
C SER A 182 -23.97 -51.52 -2.94
N ASP A 183 -23.47 -51.71 -4.17
CA ASP A 183 -22.63 -50.72 -4.84
C ASP A 183 -23.43 -49.49 -5.28
N MET A 184 -24.68 -49.70 -5.75
CA MET A 184 -25.61 -48.61 -6.08
C MET A 184 -26.00 -47.79 -4.83
N LEU A 185 -26.41 -48.45 -3.75
CA LEU A 185 -26.72 -47.81 -2.47
C LEU A 185 -25.52 -47.01 -1.94
N ARG A 186 -24.31 -47.55 -2.08
CA ARG A 186 -23.08 -46.87 -1.68
C ARG A 186 -22.79 -45.66 -2.57
N ALA A 187 -23.00 -45.74 -3.88
CA ALA A 187 -22.84 -44.59 -4.77
C ALA A 187 -23.82 -43.45 -4.40
N GLU A 188 -25.08 -43.80 -4.14
CA GLU A 188 -26.13 -42.87 -3.71
C GLU A 188 -25.81 -42.21 -2.36
N GLN A 189 -25.35 -42.97 -1.36
CA GLN A 189 -24.91 -42.42 -0.08
C GLN A 189 -23.74 -41.41 -0.23
N ASN A 190 -22.74 -41.73 -1.06
CA ASN A 190 -21.62 -40.80 -1.30
C ASN A 190 -22.08 -39.54 -2.03
N TYR A 191 -22.99 -39.66 -3.00
CA TYR A 191 -23.58 -38.52 -3.72
C TYR A 191 -24.38 -37.63 -2.76
N ASN A 192 -25.23 -38.20 -1.92
CA ASN A 192 -26.04 -37.44 -0.96
C ASN A 192 -25.16 -36.73 0.11
N GLU A 193 -24.09 -37.37 0.60
CA GLU A 193 -23.11 -36.70 1.49
C GLU A 193 -22.38 -35.56 0.77
N ALA A 194 -21.92 -35.79 -0.47
CA ALA A 194 -21.19 -34.80 -1.25
C ALA A 194 -22.08 -33.60 -1.63
N LYS A 195 -23.34 -33.85 -2.01
CA LYS A 195 -24.33 -32.82 -2.31
C LYS A 195 -24.63 -31.98 -1.08
N ALA A 196 -25.03 -32.58 0.05
CA ALA A 196 -25.33 -31.83 1.27
C ALA A 196 -24.15 -30.97 1.75
N GLN A 197 -22.91 -31.45 1.55
CA GLN A 197 -21.70 -30.66 1.83
C GLN A 197 -21.40 -29.59 0.77
N TYR A 198 -21.77 -29.79 -0.50
CA TYR A 198 -21.66 -28.75 -1.51
C TYR A 198 -22.68 -27.64 -1.27
N ASP A 199 -23.97 -28.00 -1.20
CA ASP A 199 -25.10 -27.08 -1.02
C ASP A 199 -24.85 -26.15 0.18
N TYR A 200 -24.48 -26.70 1.35
CA TYR A 200 -24.12 -25.93 2.54
C TYR A 200 -23.03 -24.88 2.29
N TYR A 201 -21.90 -25.27 1.67
CA TYR A 201 -20.82 -24.31 1.40
C TYR A 201 -21.16 -23.34 0.26
N ASN A 202 -22.08 -23.71 -0.64
CA ASN A 202 -22.53 -22.85 -1.73
C ASN A 202 -23.46 -21.74 -1.21
N GLU A 203 -24.48 -22.11 -0.44
CA GLU A 203 -25.37 -21.16 0.24
C GLU A 203 -24.60 -20.25 1.20
N LEU A 204 -23.68 -20.81 2.01
CA LEU A 204 -22.83 -20.03 2.91
C LEU A 204 -22.04 -18.95 2.14
N CYS A 205 -21.39 -19.29 1.04
CA CYS A 205 -20.64 -18.31 0.27
C CYS A 205 -21.54 -17.33 -0.50
N LYS A 206 -22.68 -17.78 -1.06
CA LYS A 206 -23.65 -16.89 -1.74
C LYS A 206 -24.27 -15.87 -0.78
N ASN A 207 -24.40 -16.20 0.51
CA ASN A 207 -24.93 -15.29 1.53
C ASN A 207 -23.86 -14.39 2.18
N GLU A 208 -22.71 -14.95 2.60
CA GLU A 208 -21.71 -14.21 3.39
C GLU A 208 -20.73 -13.38 2.54
N VAL A 209 -20.38 -13.82 1.33
CA VAL A 209 -19.36 -13.13 0.51
C VAL A 209 -19.87 -11.78 -0.02
N PRO A 210 -21.11 -11.62 -0.52
CA PRO A 210 -21.66 -10.32 -0.86
C PRO A 210 -21.77 -9.37 0.34
N LEU A 211 -22.13 -9.89 1.53
CA LEU A 211 -22.20 -9.08 2.76
C LEU A 211 -20.80 -8.54 3.15
N LEU A 212 -19.77 -9.39 3.11
CA LEU A 212 -18.38 -8.97 3.32
C LEU A 212 -17.95 -7.93 2.27
N TYR A 213 -18.35 -8.13 1.01
CA TYR A 213 -18.07 -7.18 -0.06
C TYR A 213 -18.72 -5.83 0.25
N ASP A 214 -20.00 -5.75 0.61
CA ASP A 214 -20.67 -4.46 0.89
C ASP A 214 -20.22 -3.78 2.18
N MET A 215 -19.81 -4.54 3.19
CA MET A 215 -19.14 -4.00 4.38
C MET A 215 -17.81 -3.30 4.09
N ARG A 216 -17.21 -3.46 2.89
CA ARG A 216 -15.97 -2.76 2.49
C ARG A 216 -16.09 -1.24 2.63
N VAL A 217 -17.26 -0.65 2.37
CA VAL A 217 -17.43 0.82 2.39
C VAL A 217 -17.28 1.34 3.82
N ALA A 218 -18.04 0.77 4.76
CA ALA A 218 -18.02 1.13 6.18
C ALA A 218 -16.65 0.86 6.86
N PHE A 219 -15.82 -0.02 6.28
CA PHE A 219 -14.42 -0.18 6.69
C PHE A 219 -13.51 0.92 6.11
N MET A 220 -13.66 1.26 4.83
CA MET A 220 -12.75 2.18 4.13
C MET A 220 -12.92 3.63 4.57
N ASP A 221 -14.14 4.09 4.84
CA ASP A 221 -14.43 5.47 5.23
C ASP A 221 -13.56 5.98 6.40
N PRO A 222 -13.52 5.32 7.58
CA PRO A 222 -12.66 5.75 8.69
C PRO A 222 -11.16 5.57 8.41
N VAL A 223 -10.77 4.54 7.64
CA VAL A 223 -9.35 4.29 7.30
C VAL A 223 -8.81 5.40 6.39
N ILE A 224 -9.60 5.86 5.42
CA ILE A 224 -9.28 6.98 4.53
C ILE A 224 -9.28 8.30 5.33
N GLU A 225 -10.29 8.55 6.16
CA GLU A 225 -10.36 9.76 6.99
C GLU A 225 -9.11 9.89 7.88
N MET A 226 -8.71 8.80 8.54
CA MET A 226 -7.57 8.81 9.45
C MET A 226 -6.23 8.89 8.73
N LEU A 227 -6.10 8.31 7.53
CA LEU A 227 -4.91 8.50 6.68
C LEU A 227 -4.78 9.96 6.21
N VAL A 228 -5.89 10.62 5.83
CA VAL A 228 -5.90 12.04 5.45
C VAL A 228 -5.59 12.94 6.65
N ARG A 229 -6.18 12.67 7.82
CA ARG A 229 -5.88 13.38 9.08
C ARG A 229 -4.41 13.22 9.48
N PHE A 230 -3.85 12.01 9.36
CA PHE A 230 -2.43 11.75 9.57
C PHE A 230 -1.56 12.59 8.65
N GLN A 231 -1.81 12.57 7.34
CA GLN A 231 -1.02 13.35 6.38
C GLN A 231 -1.13 14.85 6.62
N PHE A 232 -2.33 15.36 6.91
CA PHE A 232 -2.53 16.77 7.24
C PHE A 232 -1.74 17.19 8.49
N GLY A 233 -1.82 16.41 9.59
CA GLY A 233 -1.05 16.65 10.80
C GLY A 233 0.46 16.60 10.55
N PHE A 234 0.93 15.55 9.88
CA PHE A 234 2.32 15.36 9.50
C PHE A 234 2.91 16.55 8.73
N PHE A 235 2.21 17.01 7.67
CA PHE A 235 2.68 18.15 6.88
C PHE A 235 2.57 19.46 7.64
N ASN A 236 1.47 19.69 8.37
CA ASN A 236 1.33 20.86 9.25
C ASN A 236 2.47 20.95 10.26
N ASP A 237 2.79 19.86 10.94
CA ASP A 237 3.79 19.85 12.01
C ASP A 237 5.19 20.07 11.46
N ILE A 238 5.54 19.46 10.31
CA ILE A 238 6.81 19.72 9.63
C ILE A 238 6.88 21.16 9.09
N THR A 239 5.79 21.71 8.54
CA THR A 239 5.75 23.12 8.11
C THR A 239 5.97 24.06 9.29
N ASN A 240 5.26 23.87 10.41
CA ASN A 240 5.44 24.69 11.62
C ASN A 240 6.84 24.53 12.25
N LEU A 241 7.49 23.39 12.05
CA LEU A 241 8.85 23.10 12.50
C LEU A 241 9.93 23.74 11.62
N MET A 242 9.73 23.77 10.30
CA MET A 242 10.71 24.29 9.32
C MET A 242 10.53 25.79 9.02
N TYR A 243 9.30 26.30 9.06
CA TYR A 243 8.98 27.68 8.69
C TYR A 243 9.73 28.76 9.51
N PRO A 244 9.96 28.61 10.83
CA PRO A 244 10.80 29.54 11.58
C PRO A 244 12.21 29.68 10.98
N MET A 245 12.84 28.57 10.60
CA MET A 245 14.18 28.58 10.00
C MET A 245 14.18 29.21 8.59
N SER A 246 13.11 29.06 7.80
CA SER A 246 12.98 29.77 6.51
C SER A 246 12.73 31.28 6.64
N ASN A 247 12.66 31.82 7.86
CA ASN A 247 12.73 33.26 8.14
C ASN A 247 14.10 33.67 8.76
N GLU A 248 14.92 32.72 9.22
CA GLU A 248 16.30 32.95 9.66
C GLU A 248 17.28 32.88 8.48
N LEU A 249 16.99 32.04 7.48
CA LEU A 249 17.63 32.10 6.16
C LEU A 249 16.79 33.02 5.26
N ASP A 250 17.42 34.06 4.70
CA ASP A 250 16.75 35.10 3.89
C ASP A 250 16.42 34.60 2.46
N LEU A 251 15.53 33.61 2.37
CA LEU A 251 15.20 32.86 1.14
C LEU A 251 14.20 33.60 0.22
N GLY A 252 13.84 34.84 0.53
CA GLY A 252 12.72 35.54 -0.10
C GLY A 252 13.05 36.42 -1.31
N ASP A 253 14.32 36.78 -1.51
CA ASP A 253 14.74 37.67 -2.60
C ASP A 253 15.09 36.89 -3.88
N PRO A 254 14.48 37.17 -5.05
CA PRO A 254 14.90 36.62 -6.33
C PRO A 254 16.39 36.88 -6.65
N ALA A 255 16.95 38.01 -6.19
CA ALA A 255 18.37 38.29 -6.33
C ALA A 255 19.25 37.36 -5.46
N LEU A 256 18.70 36.65 -4.47
CA LEU A 256 19.42 35.62 -3.73
C LEU A 256 19.72 34.39 -4.61
N GLU A 257 18.87 34.01 -5.56
CA GLU A 257 19.15 32.85 -6.42
C GLU A 257 20.31 33.14 -7.37
N ASP A 258 20.39 34.37 -7.90
CA ASP A 258 21.51 34.81 -8.73
C ASP A 258 22.76 35.11 -7.88
N THR A 259 22.62 35.71 -6.70
CA THR A 259 23.74 35.87 -5.74
C THR A 259 24.28 34.51 -5.26
N TYR A 260 23.42 33.50 -5.12
CA TYR A 260 23.82 32.13 -4.82
C TYR A 260 24.59 31.51 -5.99
N LYS A 261 24.12 31.67 -7.23
CA LYS A 261 24.88 31.24 -8.42
C LYS A 261 26.24 31.93 -8.50
N ASP A 262 26.29 33.26 -8.38
CA ASP A 262 27.52 34.05 -8.50
C ASP A 262 28.52 33.79 -7.36
N SER A 263 28.04 33.52 -6.14
CA SER A 263 28.91 33.18 -5.00
C SER A 263 29.35 31.71 -5.00
N MET A 264 28.52 30.80 -5.51
CA MET A 264 28.81 29.37 -5.55
C MET A 264 29.58 28.95 -6.81
N ALA A 265 29.43 29.65 -7.94
CA ALA A 265 30.16 29.37 -9.19
C ALA A 265 31.69 29.34 -9.03
N PRO A 266 32.38 30.36 -8.46
CA PRO A 266 33.83 30.31 -8.27
C PRO A 266 34.26 29.25 -7.23
N VAL A 267 33.38 28.93 -6.27
CA VAL A 267 33.61 27.83 -5.33
C VAL A 267 33.58 26.50 -6.08
N LEU A 268 32.56 26.24 -6.89
CA LEU A 268 32.43 25.03 -7.71
C LEU A 268 33.56 24.89 -8.74
N GLU A 269 33.94 25.98 -9.41
CA GLU A 269 35.11 26.02 -10.30
C GLU A 269 36.39 25.62 -9.55
N SER A 270 36.64 26.22 -8.38
CA SER A 270 37.79 25.83 -7.54
C SER A 270 37.72 24.38 -7.03
N MET A 271 36.52 23.83 -6.79
CA MET A 271 36.32 22.44 -6.38
C MET A 271 36.55 21.44 -7.52
N VAL A 272 36.24 21.83 -8.76
CA VAL A 272 36.60 21.07 -9.97
C VAL A 272 38.11 21.11 -10.20
N ASP A 273 38.78 22.25 -9.95
CA ASP A 273 40.25 22.35 -10.06
C ASP A 273 41.02 21.60 -8.95
N ILE A 274 40.36 21.23 -7.84
CA ILE A 274 40.91 20.29 -6.85
C ILE A 274 40.99 18.89 -7.48
N ARG A 275 42.15 18.61 -8.08
CA ARG A 275 42.52 17.40 -8.85
C ARG A 275 42.24 16.05 -8.16
N ILE A 276 41.92 16.03 -6.87
CA ILE A 276 41.46 14.85 -6.14
C ILE A 276 40.10 14.36 -6.65
N PHE A 277 39.22 15.26 -7.12
CA PHE A 277 37.88 14.92 -7.63
C PHE A 277 37.84 14.60 -9.13
N ASN A 278 38.81 15.05 -9.92
CA ASN A 278 38.88 14.83 -11.39
C ASN A 278 39.18 13.39 -11.83
N ALA A 279 39.08 12.41 -10.92
CA ALA A 279 39.17 10.99 -11.25
C ALA A 279 37.89 10.40 -11.86
N ARG A 280 36.74 11.12 -11.84
CA ARG A 280 35.44 10.51 -12.23
C ARG A 280 34.32 11.41 -12.78
N ILE A 281 34.51 12.72 -12.94
CA ILE A 281 33.50 13.56 -13.62
C ILE A 281 33.69 13.41 -15.14
N ILE A 282 32.57 13.22 -15.85
CA ILE A 282 32.54 12.93 -17.29
C ILE A 282 32.87 14.20 -18.08
N ASP A 283 33.71 14.07 -19.11
CA ASP A 283 34.01 15.15 -20.05
C ASP A 283 32.72 15.60 -20.77
N PRO A 284 32.27 16.85 -20.59
CA PRO A 284 31.01 17.34 -21.17
C PRO A 284 31.07 17.52 -22.70
N SER A 285 32.22 17.34 -23.33
CA SER A 285 32.36 17.36 -24.80
C SER A 285 32.10 15.99 -25.47
N LEU A 286 32.00 14.90 -24.70
CA LEU A 286 31.73 13.56 -25.24
C LEU A 286 30.23 13.38 -25.55
N PRO A 287 29.83 13.16 -26.83
CA PRO A 287 28.44 12.94 -27.18
C PRO A 287 27.96 11.58 -26.64
N VAL A 288 26.89 11.61 -25.82
CA VAL A 288 26.29 10.41 -25.22
C VAL A 288 25.54 9.59 -26.27
N ALA A 289 26.27 8.70 -26.94
CA ALA A 289 25.72 7.76 -27.91
C ALA A 289 24.94 6.63 -27.21
N VAL A 290 23.66 6.86 -26.89
CA VAL A 290 22.74 5.83 -26.40
C VAL A 290 22.36 4.90 -27.57
N PRO A 291 22.67 3.59 -27.53
CA PRO A 291 22.23 2.67 -28.57
C PRO A 291 20.81 2.18 -28.26
N LEU A 292 19.80 2.74 -28.93
CA LEU A 292 18.44 2.19 -28.92
C LEU A 292 18.29 1.10 -30.00
N PRO A 293 17.68 -0.07 -29.69
CA PRO A 293 17.58 -1.16 -30.64
C PRO A 293 16.38 -1.00 -31.60
N GLY A 294 16.68 -0.69 -32.87
CA GLY A 294 15.93 -1.20 -34.03
C GLY A 294 14.82 -0.35 -34.63
N THR A 295 15.12 0.30 -35.76
CA THR A 295 14.28 0.28 -36.97
C THR A 295 15.15 0.62 -38.21
N PRO A 296 14.85 0.11 -39.42
CA PRO A 296 15.77 0.19 -40.57
C PRO A 296 15.42 1.27 -41.60
N GLY A 297 16.44 1.97 -42.15
CA GLY A 297 16.29 2.83 -43.33
C GLY A 297 17.51 3.75 -43.58
N GLY A 298 18.10 3.70 -44.79
CA GLY A 298 19.04 4.71 -45.32
C GLY A 298 18.33 5.68 -46.29
N PRO A 299 19.02 6.42 -47.21
CA PRO A 299 20.40 6.27 -47.70
C PRO A 299 21.22 7.62 -47.65
N PRO A 300 22.39 7.82 -48.32
CA PRO A 300 23.46 8.70 -47.79
C PRO A 300 24.03 9.85 -48.68
N GLY A 301 24.82 10.74 -48.05
CA GLY A 301 25.91 11.54 -48.66
C GLY A 301 25.57 12.99 -49.06
N PRO A 302 26.54 13.81 -49.55
CA PRO A 302 27.94 13.44 -49.91
C PRO A 302 29.10 14.41 -49.52
N THR A 303 30.31 13.83 -49.36
CA THR A 303 31.67 14.29 -49.77
C THR A 303 32.31 15.65 -49.35
N GLY A 304 33.56 15.53 -48.86
CA GLY A 304 34.62 16.57 -48.78
C GLY A 304 35.39 16.47 -47.45
N GLY A 305 36.70 16.24 -47.31
CA GLY A 305 37.85 16.34 -48.23
C GLY A 305 38.78 17.47 -47.76
N ALA A 306 40.10 17.33 -47.55
CA ALA A 306 41.00 16.17 -47.59
C ALA A 306 42.30 16.48 -46.78
N GLY A 307 43.14 15.48 -46.43
CA GLY A 307 44.47 15.71 -45.85
C GLY A 307 45.05 14.53 -45.05
N SER A 308 46.28 14.08 -45.36
CA SER A 308 46.97 12.96 -44.69
C SER A 308 48.48 12.97 -44.98
N PRO A 309 49.31 12.19 -44.26
CA PRO A 309 49.28 11.86 -42.83
C PRO A 309 50.49 12.57 -42.15
N PRO A 310 51.75 12.06 -42.13
CA PRO A 310 52.31 10.73 -41.81
C PRO A 310 52.85 10.66 -40.34
N GLY A 311 53.51 9.56 -39.95
CA GLY A 311 54.47 9.60 -38.81
C GLY A 311 54.49 8.45 -37.78
N SER A 312 54.52 7.18 -38.16
CA SER A 312 55.08 6.10 -37.30
C SER A 312 56.59 5.94 -37.60
N PRO A 313 57.45 5.42 -36.70
CA PRO A 313 57.54 3.95 -36.51
C PRO A 313 58.08 3.45 -35.13
N THR A 314 58.12 2.11 -34.97
CA THR A 314 58.91 1.32 -33.96
C THR A 314 58.61 1.51 -32.45
N GLY A 315 58.79 0.49 -31.59
CA GLY A 315 59.05 -0.93 -31.86
C GLY A 315 59.27 -1.83 -30.63
N ALA A 316 58.80 -3.08 -30.75
CA ALA A 316 59.34 -4.35 -30.22
C ALA A 316 59.78 -4.55 -28.74
N SER A 317 59.07 -5.48 -28.06
CA SER A 317 59.58 -6.46 -27.07
C SER A 317 60.05 -5.93 -25.69
N SER A 318 60.13 -6.70 -24.58
CA SER A 318 60.21 -8.16 -24.40
C SER A 318 59.59 -8.67 -23.06
N LYS A 319 59.47 -10.00 -22.95
CA LYS A 319 59.63 -10.92 -21.78
C LYS A 319 60.14 -10.37 -20.43
N ALA A 320 59.91 -11.01 -19.26
CA ALA A 320 59.02 -12.11 -18.82
C ALA A 320 59.19 -12.37 -17.28
N ASP A 321 58.57 -13.45 -16.79
CA ASP A 321 58.97 -14.29 -15.63
C ASP A 321 58.74 -13.83 -14.17
N SER A 322 57.65 -14.38 -13.60
CA SER A 322 57.65 -15.36 -12.49
C SER A 322 58.24 -15.02 -11.10
N PHE A 323 57.41 -15.10 -10.05
CA PHE A 323 57.52 -16.23 -9.08
C PHE A 323 56.23 -16.47 -8.25
N GLY A 324 56.16 -17.63 -7.58
CA GLY A 324 55.03 -18.10 -6.76
C GLY A 324 55.26 -18.15 -5.22
N PRO A 325 54.33 -18.76 -4.45
CA PRO A 325 54.22 -18.73 -2.97
C PRO A 325 54.75 -20.05 -2.31
N PRO A 326 54.35 -20.55 -1.11
CA PRO A 326 53.66 -20.02 0.10
C PRO A 326 54.61 -20.18 1.35
N PRO A 327 54.23 -20.52 2.62
CA PRO A 327 52.97 -20.45 3.44
C PRO A 327 53.17 -19.46 4.64
N THR A 328 52.63 -19.51 5.88
CA THR A 328 51.80 -20.39 6.77
C THR A 328 51.12 -19.44 7.82
N GLY A 329 50.24 -19.76 8.80
CA GLY A 329 49.71 -20.99 9.42
C GLY A 329 50.33 -21.28 10.81
N GLY A 330 49.60 -21.53 11.92
CA GLY A 330 48.13 -21.60 12.13
C GLY A 330 47.71 -22.31 13.44
N ALA A 331 46.41 -22.66 13.55
CA ALA A 331 45.76 -23.61 14.50
C ALA A 331 45.69 -23.21 16.00
N SER A 332 44.80 -23.76 16.86
CA SER A 332 43.80 -24.88 16.80
C SER A 332 42.48 -24.44 17.48
N GLY A 333 41.27 -25.01 17.30
CA GLY A 333 40.80 -26.41 17.51
C GLY A 333 40.23 -26.58 18.94
N PHE A 334 39.14 -27.28 19.28
CA PHE A 334 38.20 -28.21 18.61
C PHE A 334 36.77 -28.09 19.23
N GLY A 335 35.72 -28.66 18.60
CA GLY A 335 35.00 -29.81 19.19
C GLY A 335 33.48 -29.81 18.90
N ALA A 336 32.80 -30.95 19.01
CA ALA A 336 31.44 -31.19 18.47
C ALA A 336 30.46 -31.86 19.51
N PRO A 337 29.14 -31.99 19.23
CA PRO A 337 28.07 -32.44 20.17
C PRO A 337 27.86 -33.99 20.09
N PRO A 338 26.72 -34.64 20.46
CA PRO A 338 25.43 -34.20 21.03
C PRO A 338 24.83 -35.09 22.18
N ALA A 339 23.58 -34.82 22.57
CA ALA A 339 22.72 -35.66 23.43
C ALA A 339 21.24 -35.64 22.94
N ALA A 340 20.38 -36.57 23.40
CA ALA A 340 18.98 -36.69 22.94
C ALA A 340 18.03 -37.42 23.93
N GLY A 341 16.70 -37.24 23.75
CA GLY A 341 15.60 -37.91 24.47
C GLY A 341 14.77 -36.97 25.37
N ALA A 342 13.50 -37.26 25.71
CA ALA A 342 12.58 -38.30 25.26
C ALA A 342 11.10 -37.85 25.46
N ALA A 343 10.12 -38.67 25.06
CA ALA A 343 8.69 -38.31 25.03
C ALA A 343 7.90 -38.62 26.32
N GLY A 344 6.73 -37.99 26.50
CA GLY A 344 5.75 -38.31 27.55
C GLY A 344 4.33 -37.85 27.23
N PHE A 345 3.37 -38.78 27.20
CA PHE A 345 1.93 -38.51 27.05
C PHE A 345 1.25 -38.36 28.43
N SER A 346 0.23 -37.51 28.55
CA SER A 346 -0.99 -37.77 29.36
C SER A 346 -2.05 -36.65 29.24
N ALA A 347 -3.32 -37.03 29.45
CA ALA A 347 -4.50 -36.16 29.60
C ALA A 347 -5.66 -37.00 30.20
N PRO A 348 -6.85 -36.43 30.46
CA PRO A 348 -7.22 -35.36 31.41
C PRO A 348 -7.87 -35.96 32.69
N PRO A 349 -8.59 -35.17 33.53
CA PRO A 349 -10.03 -35.48 33.67
C PRO A 349 -11.02 -34.31 33.96
N ALA A 350 -12.16 -34.38 33.26
CA ALA A 350 -13.56 -34.17 33.70
C ALA A 350 -14.02 -33.07 34.71
N ALA A 351 -14.68 -32.04 34.16
CA ALA A 351 -16.12 -31.71 34.30
C ALA A 351 -16.79 -31.32 35.66
N ARG A 352 -17.42 -30.12 35.66
CA ARG A 352 -18.68 -29.63 36.29
C ARG A 352 -18.82 -28.12 35.98
N SER A 353 -19.97 -27.45 35.87
CA SER A 353 -21.39 -27.83 35.69
C SER A 353 -22.23 -26.58 35.37
N SER A 354 -23.23 -26.65 34.49
CA SER A 354 -24.14 -25.52 34.15
C SER A 354 -25.21 -25.25 35.23
N PRO A 355 -25.87 -24.07 35.19
CA PRO A 355 -27.34 -24.09 35.24
C PRO A 355 -28.09 -22.99 34.43
N ALA A 356 -29.17 -23.44 33.78
CA ALA A 356 -30.50 -22.79 33.60
C ALA A 356 -30.71 -21.43 32.89
N ILE A 357 -31.91 -21.32 32.29
CA ILE A 357 -32.50 -20.18 31.55
C ILE A 357 -33.93 -19.93 32.11
N PRO A 358 -34.42 -18.69 32.19
CA PRO A 358 -35.85 -18.37 32.19
C PRO A 358 -36.31 -17.64 30.90
N SER A 359 -37.63 -17.63 30.64
CA SER A 359 -38.17 -17.57 29.27
C SER A 359 -38.92 -16.28 28.85
N SER A 360 -39.01 -16.11 27.53
CA SER A 360 -40.16 -15.62 26.74
C SER A 360 -40.76 -14.21 26.96
N ILE A 361 -40.61 -13.34 25.93
CA ILE A 361 -41.62 -12.39 25.43
C ILE A 361 -41.54 -12.40 23.88
N PRO A 362 -42.64 -12.40 23.10
CA PRO A 362 -42.60 -12.39 21.64
C PRO A 362 -42.32 -10.99 21.03
N PRO A 363 -41.78 -10.90 19.80
CA PRO A 363 -41.51 -9.63 19.14
C PRO A 363 -42.81 -8.97 18.65
N SER A 364 -43.05 -7.73 19.09
CA SER A 364 -44.09 -6.85 18.53
C SER A 364 -43.55 -6.08 17.31
N LEU A 365 -44.45 -5.76 16.37
CA LEU A 365 -44.12 -5.02 15.14
C LEU A 365 -43.48 -3.65 15.46
N PRO A 366 -42.41 -3.24 14.77
CA PRO A 366 -41.80 -1.93 14.99
C PRO A 366 -42.76 -0.82 14.55
N ARG A 367 -43.17 0.03 15.49
CA ARG A 367 -43.75 1.34 15.16
C ARG A 367 -42.67 2.21 14.53
N SER A 368 -43.04 2.95 13.49
CA SER A 368 -42.14 3.91 12.83
C SER A 368 -41.58 4.92 13.85
N PRO A 369 -40.25 5.07 13.97
CA PRO A 369 -39.65 6.04 14.87
C PRO A 369 -39.75 7.46 14.28
N THR A 370 -40.29 8.40 15.04
CA THR A 370 -40.24 9.83 14.70
C THR A 370 -38.78 10.31 14.69
N ALA A 371 -38.33 10.83 13.56
CA ALA A 371 -36.94 11.19 13.34
C ALA A 371 -36.45 12.29 14.32
N ARG A 372 -35.25 12.09 14.88
CA ARG A 372 -34.52 13.13 15.63
C ARG A 372 -33.66 13.96 14.68
N ALA A 373 -33.24 15.13 15.13
CA ALA A 373 -32.51 16.11 14.32
C ALA A 373 -30.99 15.84 14.29
N SER A 374 -30.58 14.65 13.85
CA SER A 374 -29.17 14.21 13.86
C SER A 374 -28.62 13.68 12.52
N ASP A 375 -29.42 13.72 11.45
CA ASP A 375 -29.06 13.19 10.13
C ASP A 375 -28.80 14.33 9.14
N VAL A 376 -27.86 15.24 9.45
CA VAL A 376 -27.46 16.34 8.55
C VAL A 376 -25.98 16.16 8.19
N ILE A 377 -25.71 15.88 6.92
CA ILE A 377 -24.37 15.64 6.37
C ILE A 377 -23.62 16.96 6.17
N CYS A 378 -24.31 17.96 5.62
CA CYS A 378 -23.79 19.28 5.28
C CYS A 378 -24.95 20.24 5.02
N TYR A 379 -24.64 21.52 4.77
CA TYR A 379 -25.60 22.51 4.28
C TYR A 379 -25.29 22.89 2.83
N ALA A 380 -26.31 23.39 2.13
CA ALA A 380 -26.20 23.91 0.78
C ALA A 380 -27.11 25.12 0.60
N HIS A 381 -26.80 25.98 -0.36
CA HIS A 381 -27.64 27.08 -0.81
C HIS A 381 -28.20 26.78 -2.20
N ALA A 382 -29.48 27.02 -2.40
CA ALA A 382 -30.11 26.90 -3.70
C ALA A 382 -29.50 27.91 -4.70
N ALA A 383 -28.96 27.42 -5.82
CA ALA A 383 -28.49 28.27 -6.91
C ALA A 383 -29.66 28.83 -7.72
N TYR A 384 -30.68 28.00 -7.94
CA TYR A 384 -31.86 28.31 -8.76
C TYR A 384 -33.15 27.99 -8.00
N ASP A 385 -34.26 28.56 -8.45
CA ASP A 385 -35.59 28.14 -7.99
C ASP A 385 -35.90 26.72 -8.48
N TYR A 386 -36.49 25.89 -7.62
CA TYR A 386 -36.94 24.54 -7.95
C TYR A 386 -38.36 24.34 -7.41
N GLN A 387 -39.30 24.03 -8.30
CA GLN A 387 -40.68 23.71 -7.96
C GLN A 387 -41.09 22.40 -8.60
N SER A 388 -41.73 21.53 -7.81
CA SER A 388 -42.28 20.24 -8.25
C SER A 388 -43.56 19.93 -7.48
N ASP A 389 -44.62 19.56 -8.19
CA ASP A 389 -45.89 19.09 -7.63
C ASP A 389 -45.83 17.60 -7.20
N THR A 390 -44.68 16.94 -7.34
CA THR A 390 -44.53 15.50 -7.10
C THR A 390 -44.50 15.18 -5.59
N PRO A 391 -45.36 14.30 -5.07
CA PRO A 391 -45.38 13.96 -3.65
C PRO A 391 -44.09 13.26 -3.18
N GLY A 392 -43.20 14.01 -2.53
CA GLY A 392 -41.90 13.55 -2.06
C GLY A 392 -40.75 14.49 -2.46
N ASP A 393 -40.96 15.40 -3.40
CA ASP A 393 -39.96 16.38 -3.82
C ASP A 393 -39.92 17.58 -2.86
N LEU A 394 -38.77 18.24 -2.76
CA LEU A 394 -38.56 19.44 -1.96
C LEU A 394 -38.50 20.67 -2.86
N SER A 395 -39.57 21.47 -2.91
CA SER A 395 -39.58 22.76 -3.61
C SER A 395 -38.92 23.85 -2.77
N PHE A 396 -38.10 24.70 -3.40
CA PHE A 396 -37.34 25.79 -2.76
C PHE A 396 -37.05 26.94 -3.74
N THR A 397 -36.64 28.10 -3.22
CA THR A 397 -36.21 29.26 -4.04
C THR A 397 -34.71 29.48 -3.96
N SER A 398 -34.13 30.10 -4.99
CA SER A 398 -32.72 30.53 -5.02
C SER A 398 -32.36 31.32 -3.75
N GLY A 399 -31.16 31.07 -3.23
CA GLY A 399 -30.66 31.62 -1.97
C GLY A 399 -31.18 30.95 -0.69
N GLN A 400 -32.18 30.03 -0.75
CA GLN A 400 -32.59 29.28 0.44
C GLN A 400 -31.52 28.28 0.88
N ARG A 401 -31.36 28.15 2.20
CA ARG A 401 -30.44 27.21 2.83
C ARG A 401 -31.15 25.87 3.08
N ILE A 402 -30.48 24.78 2.75
CA ILE A 402 -31.01 23.42 2.79
C ILE A 402 -30.05 22.53 3.59
N ALA A 403 -30.58 21.85 4.61
CA ALA A 403 -29.85 20.83 5.35
C ALA A 403 -29.86 19.52 4.55
N ILE A 404 -28.69 19.04 4.11
CA ILE A 404 -28.55 17.83 3.30
C ILE A 404 -28.58 16.60 4.20
N ILE A 405 -29.55 15.72 3.97
CA ILE A 405 -29.75 14.47 4.74
C ILE A 405 -29.10 13.28 4.03
N LYS A 406 -29.16 13.25 2.69
CA LYS A 406 -28.58 12.19 1.87
C LYS A 406 -28.09 12.78 0.56
N ARG A 407 -26.82 12.54 0.22
CA ARG A 407 -26.23 12.91 -1.06
C ARG A 407 -25.38 11.78 -1.63
N THR A 408 -25.13 11.84 -2.92
CA THR A 408 -24.13 11.03 -3.62
C THR A 408 -22.95 11.93 -4.04
N PRO A 409 -21.87 11.39 -4.62
CA PRO A 409 -20.79 12.19 -5.19
C PRO A 409 -21.16 12.91 -6.50
N SER A 410 -22.23 12.49 -7.19
CA SER A 410 -22.64 13.08 -8.47
C SER A 410 -23.47 14.35 -8.28
N GLN A 411 -23.26 15.31 -9.19
CA GLN A 411 -24.08 16.52 -9.37
C GLN A 411 -25.30 16.27 -10.30
N GLU A 412 -25.37 15.10 -10.95
CA GLU A 412 -26.49 14.69 -11.82
C GLU A 412 -27.54 13.84 -11.09
N ASP A 413 -27.26 13.44 -9.85
CA ASP A 413 -28.14 12.63 -9.00
C ASP A 413 -29.17 13.48 -8.25
N TRP A 414 -30.16 12.81 -7.67
CA TRP A 414 -31.11 13.41 -6.73
C TRP A 414 -30.64 13.24 -5.28
N TRP A 415 -30.57 14.35 -4.55
CA TRP A 415 -30.23 14.40 -3.13
C TRP A 415 -31.50 14.54 -2.29
N THR A 416 -31.42 14.20 -1.00
CA THR A 416 -32.50 14.39 -0.01
C THR A 416 -32.07 15.46 0.99
N GLY A 417 -32.93 16.43 1.27
CA GLY A 417 -32.65 17.48 2.24
C GLY A 417 -33.90 17.96 2.99
N ARG A 418 -33.71 19.00 3.78
CA ARG A 418 -34.75 19.63 4.63
C ARG A 418 -34.54 21.14 4.71
N LEU A 419 -35.63 21.88 4.61
CA LEU A 419 -35.67 23.33 4.81
C LEU A 419 -35.90 23.67 6.29
N ASP A 420 -35.55 24.87 6.71
CA ASP A 420 -35.78 25.37 8.08
C ASP A 420 -37.28 25.43 8.46
N ASN A 421 -38.18 25.40 7.47
CA ASN A 421 -39.63 25.27 7.68
C ASN A 421 -40.09 23.85 8.08
N GLY A 422 -39.16 22.88 8.15
CA GLY A 422 -39.40 21.49 8.52
C GLY A 422 -39.80 20.55 7.38
N GLN A 423 -40.04 21.07 6.16
CA GLN A 423 -40.30 20.24 4.97
C GLN A 423 -39.03 19.50 4.56
N SER A 424 -39.17 18.23 4.18
CA SER A 424 -38.08 17.39 3.68
C SER A 424 -38.52 16.58 2.47
N GLY A 425 -37.64 16.45 1.49
CA GLY A 425 -37.92 15.75 0.23
C GLY A 425 -36.67 15.61 -0.63
N ILE A 426 -36.86 15.10 -1.85
CA ILE A 426 -35.79 14.92 -2.84
C ILE A 426 -35.73 16.09 -3.84
N PHE A 427 -34.55 16.35 -4.39
CA PHE A 427 -34.33 17.37 -5.42
C PHE A 427 -33.04 17.09 -6.21
N PRO A 428 -32.91 17.59 -7.46
CA PRO A 428 -31.70 17.40 -8.27
C PRO A 428 -30.50 18.21 -7.74
N ALA A 429 -29.34 17.55 -7.63
CA ALA A 429 -28.15 18.11 -6.97
C ALA A 429 -27.61 19.39 -7.62
N ASN A 430 -27.63 19.49 -8.95
CA ASN A 430 -27.18 20.65 -9.72
C ASN A 430 -27.99 21.95 -9.49
N TYR A 431 -29.07 21.93 -8.69
CA TYR A 431 -29.79 23.12 -8.25
C TYR A 431 -29.24 23.73 -6.95
N VAL A 432 -28.25 23.12 -6.30
CA VAL A 432 -27.65 23.62 -5.05
C VAL A 432 -26.12 23.69 -5.10
N VAL A 433 -25.57 24.66 -4.37
CA VAL A 433 -24.12 24.80 -4.12
C VAL A 433 -23.88 24.51 -2.64
N LEU A 434 -22.93 23.63 -2.33
CA LEU A 434 -22.55 23.31 -0.95
C LEU A 434 -21.96 24.54 -0.24
N GLU A 435 -22.23 24.67 1.06
CA GLU A 435 -21.65 25.68 1.96
C GLU A 435 -20.23 25.34 2.40
#